data_AF-A0A958F0B5-F1
#
_entry.id   AF-A0A958F0B5-F1
#
_cell.length_a   1.000
_cell.length_b   1.000
_cell.length_c   1.000
_cell.angle_alpha   90.00
_cell.angle_beta   90.00
_cell.angle_gamma   90.00
#
_symmetry.space_group_name_H-M   'P 1'
#
loop_
_entity.id
_entity.type
_entity.pdbx_description
1 polymer ?
#
loop_
_entity_poly.entity_id
_entity_poly.type
_entity_poly.pdbx_seq_one_letter_code
_entity_poly.pdbx_strand_id
1 'polypeptide(L)'
;MPNPYIAFSETEIAGVSSGDRDDRNIQFRNLPRECTIRIYTITGEFVAQLDKNDNRDYISWNLLTFESQSLAYGVYIYHVDAPGVGTKIGRFAIIK
;
A
#
# COMPACT_ATOMS: atom_id res chain seq x y z
N MET A 1 12.31 -17.75 -22.47
CA MET A 1 11.31 -17.40 -21.44
C MET A 1 12.05 -16.81 -20.23
N PRO A 2 12.24 -15.49 -20.11
CA PRO A 2 12.85 -14.91 -18.91
C PRO A 2 11.73 -14.38 -17.99
N ASN A 3 11.44 -15.08 -16.91
CA ASN A 3 11.91 -14.84 -15.54
C ASN A 3 11.80 -13.37 -15.05
N PRO A 4 10.81 -13.08 -14.18
CA PRO A 4 10.42 -11.73 -13.77
C PRO A 4 11.34 -11.15 -12.69
N TYR A 5 11.72 -9.89 -12.85
CA TYR A 5 12.49 -9.14 -11.87
C TYR A 5 11.63 -8.80 -10.64
N ILE A 6 12.03 -9.36 -9.50
CA ILE A 6 11.60 -8.98 -8.16
C ILE A 6 12.39 -7.72 -7.78
N ALA A 7 11.70 -6.62 -7.54
CA ALA A 7 12.27 -5.45 -6.88
C ALA A 7 11.79 -5.47 -5.43
N PHE A 8 12.68 -5.83 -4.52
CA PHE A 8 12.50 -5.64 -3.07
C PHE A 8 12.69 -4.15 -2.75
N SER A 9 11.92 -3.63 -1.77
CA SER A 9 12.25 -2.36 -1.13
C SER A 9 13.25 -2.65 -0.01
N GLU A 10 14.48 -2.13 -0.10
CA GLU A 10 15.58 -2.29 0.88
C GLU A 10 15.34 -1.53 2.21
N THR A 11 14.13 -1.57 2.76
CA THR A 11 13.84 -1.00 4.10
C THR A 11 13.22 -2.01 5.06
N GLU A 12 13.14 -3.27 4.65
CA GLU A 12 13.02 -4.37 5.61
C GLU A 12 14.40 -4.98 5.84
N ILE A 13 15.04 -4.63 6.96
CA ILE A 13 15.75 -5.58 7.82
C ILE A 13 15.90 -4.92 9.21
N ALA A 14 15.29 -5.60 10.18
CA ALA A 14 15.64 -5.70 11.59
C ALA A 14 15.55 -4.46 12.49
N GLY A 15 14.52 -4.46 13.35
CA GLY A 15 14.65 -3.97 14.71
C GLY A 15 13.34 -3.66 15.42
N VAL A 16 13.07 -4.43 16.51
CA VAL A 16 12.28 -4.02 17.69
C VAL A 16 10.74 -4.05 17.49
N SER A 17 9.89 -4.76 18.22
CA SER A 17 10.01 -5.68 19.37
C SER A 17 8.66 -6.40 19.53
N SER A 18 8.71 -7.56 20.17
CA SER A 18 7.60 -8.29 20.80
C SER A 18 6.48 -7.38 21.34
N GLY A 19 5.24 -7.51 20.87
CA GLY A 19 4.09 -6.91 21.56
C GLY A 19 2.79 -6.76 20.78
N ASP A 20 2.83 -6.49 19.47
CA ASP A 20 1.65 -6.03 18.72
C ASP A 20 1.49 -6.79 17.40
N ARG A 21 1.28 -8.11 17.51
CA ARG A 21 1.27 -9.05 16.36
C ARG A 21 -0.11 -9.22 15.70
N ASP A 22 -1.07 -8.34 15.94
CA ASP A 22 -2.47 -8.62 15.58
C ASP A 22 -3.05 -7.75 14.45
N ASP A 23 -2.54 -6.53 14.21
CA ASP A 23 -3.12 -5.69 13.17
C ASP A 23 -2.29 -5.73 11.88
N ARG A 24 -2.69 -6.62 10.95
CA ARG A 24 -2.14 -6.68 9.60
C ARG A 24 -2.46 -5.37 8.85
N ASN A 25 -1.55 -4.41 8.94
CA ASN A 25 -1.68 -3.13 8.23
C ASN A 25 -0.48 -2.86 7.32
N ILE A 26 -0.75 -2.18 6.20
CA ILE A 26 0.27 -1.61 5.32
C ILE A 26 0.36 -0.12 5.60
N GLN A 27 1.57 0.40 5.73
CA GLN A 27 1.83 1.83 5.89
C GLN A 27 2.47 2.40 4.62
N PHE A 28 1.79 3.33 3.98
CA PHE A 28 2.38 4.16 2.94
C PHE A 28 3.06 5.34 3.60
N ARG A 29 4.37 5.52 3.39
CA ARG A 29 5.19 6.57 4.01
C ARG A 29 5.74 7.55 2.98
N ASN A 30 6.30 8.65 3.47
CA ASN A 30 6.88 9.70 2.66
C ASN A 30 5.85 10.33 1.70
N LEU A 31 4.62 10.47 2.20
CA LEU A 31 3.49 11.05 1.49
C LEU A 31 3.36 12.55 1.80
N PRO A 32 2.89 13.35 0.84
CA PRO A 32 2.56 14.75 1.09
C PRO A 32 1.30 14.89 1.97
N ARG A 33 1.01 16.12 2.41
CA ARG A 33 -0.12 16.44 3.30
C ARG A 33 -1.47 16.02 2.72
N GLU A 34 -1.65 16.27 1.43
CA GLU A 34 -2.85 15.93 0.70
C GLU A 34 -2.48 14.94 -0.42
N CYS A 35 -3.07 13.75 -0.38
CA CYS A 35 -2.98 12.79 -1.47
C CYS A 35 -4.09 11.74 -1.40
N THR A 36 -4.46 11.20 -2.55
CA THR A 36 -5.37 10.07 -2.68
C THR A 36 -4.61 8.85 -3.15
N ILE A 37 -4.70 7.75 -2.41
CA ILE A 37 -4.14 6.45 -2.80
C ILE A 37 -5.29 5.57 -3.27
N ARG A 38 -5.19 5.07 -4.50
CA ARG A 38 -6.15 4.12 -5.08
C ARG A 38 -5.48 2.78 -5.28
N ILE A 39 -6.13 1.72 -4.82
CA ILE A 39 -5.61 0.35 -4.88
C ILE A 39 -6.45 -0.45 -5.85
N TYR A 40 -5.78 -1.17 -6.72
CA TYR A 40 -6.36 -1.99 -7.78
C TYR A 40 -5.76 -3.38 -7.80
N THR A 41 -6.50 -4.34 -8.33
CA THR A 41 -5.96 -5.63 -8.73
C THR A 41 -5.09 -5.49 -9.99
N ILE A 42 -4.32 -6.51 -10.34
CA ILE A 42 -3.59 -6.57 -11.61
C ILE A 42 -4.50 -6.56 -12.85
N THR A 43 -5.77 -6.97 -12.68
CA THR A 43 -6.82 -6.92 -13.70
C THR A 43 -7.45 -5.54 -13.84
N GLY A 44 -7.10 -4.58 -12.98
CA GLY A 44 -7.61 -3.21 -12.99
C GLY A 44 -8.91 -3.01 -12.21
N GLU A 45 -9.32 -3.99 -11.40
CA GLU A 45 -10.50 -3.88 -10.55
C GLU A 45 -10.20 -3.03 -9.33
N PHE A 46 -11.13 -2.16 -8.95
CA PHE A 46 -10.99 -1.29 -7.79
C PHE A 46 -11.12 -2.08 -6.49
N VAL A 47 -10.17 -1.88 -5.58
CA VAL A 47 -10.14 -2.56 -4.28
C VAL A 47 -10.48 -1.59 -3.14
N ALA A 48 -9.77 -0.48 -3.08
CA ALA A 48 -9.91 0.50 -2.01
C ALA A 48 -9.37 1.87 -2.43
N GLN A 49 -9.88 2.92 -1.78
CA GLN A 49 -9.36 4.28 -1.86
C GLN A 49 -9.05 4.77 -0.45
N LEU A 50 -7.91 5.43 -0.29
CA LEU A 50 -7.47 6.04 0.95
C LEU A 50 -7.22 7.52 0.67
N ASP A 51 -8.00 8.39 1.30
CA ASP A 51 -7.86 9.82 1.19
C ASP A 51 -7.10 10.36 2.39
N LYS A 52 -5.95 11.00 2.12
CA LYS A 52 -5.09 11.60 3.13
C LYS A 52 -5.22 13.11 3.03
N ASN A 53 -5.62 13.73 4.13
CA ASN A 53 -5.63 15.19 4.31
C ASN A 53 -5.20 15.51 5.75
N ASP A 54 -4.00 15.07 6.11
CA ASP A 54 -3.45 15.33 7.44
C ASP A 54 -1.95 15.68 7.35
N ASN A 55 -1.39 16.23 8.44
CA ASN A 55 0.00 16.68 8.47
C ASN A 55 1.02 15.55 8.72
N ARG A 56 0.59 14.29 8.78
CA ARG A 56 1.52 13.14 8.93
C ARG A 56 2.16 12.83 7.59
N ASP A 57 3.31 12.19 7.58
CA ASP A 57 3.99 11.73 6.37
C ASP A 57 3.56 10.30 5.94
N TYR A 58 2.62 9.69 6.68
CA TYR A 58 2.17 8.33 6.43
C TYR A 58 0.66 8.15 6.53
N ILE A 59 0.15 7.06 5.97
CA ILE A 59 -1.22 6.55 6.18
C ILE A 59 -1.18 5.03 6.31
N SER A 60 -1.96 4.51 7.25
CA SER A 60 -2.08 3.07 7.51
C SER A 60 -3.36 2.53 6.90
N TRP A 61 -3.29 1.37 6.29
CA TRP A 61 -4.43 0.64 5.73
C TRP A 61 -4.48 -0.77 6.30
N ASN A 62 -5.65 -1.15 6.82
CA ASN A 62 -5.95 -2.43 7.46
C ASN A 62 -6.21 -3.58 6.46
N LEU A 63 -5.78 -3.45 5.21
CA LEU A 63 -5.96 -4.48 4.17
C LEU A 63 -7.42 -4.89 3.96
N LEU A 64 -8.36 -3.97 4.18
CA LEU A 64 -9.77 -4.18 3.88
C LEU A 64 -10.16 -3.53 2.56
N THR A 65 -10.97 -4.21 1.78
CA THR A 65 -11.61 -3.63 0.59
C THR A 65 -12.61 -2.53 1.00
N PHE A 66 -13.13 -1.80 0.02
CA PHE A 66 -14.22 -0.84 0.25
C PHE A 66 -15.47 -1.49 0.88
N GLU A 67 -15.67 -2.80 0.66
CA GLU A 67 -16.75 -3.60 1.27
C GLU A 67 -16.37 -4.17 2.65
N SER A 68 -15.28 -3.71 3.25
CA SER A 68 -14.77 -4.19 4.54
C SER A 68 -14.43 -5.69 4.56
N GLN A 69 -14.12 -6.27 3.41
CA GLN A 69 -13.69 -7.66 3.30
C GLN A 69 -12.16 -7.74 3.37
N SER A 70 -11.63 -8.80 4.00
CA SER A 70 -10.20 -9.05 4.02
C SER A 70 -9.66 -9.28 2.59
N LEU A 71 -8.55 -8.62 2.28
CA LEU A 71 -7.91 -8.74 0.98
C LEU A 71 -7.38 -10.15 0.73
N ALA A 72 -7.59 -10.66 -0.49
CA ALA A 72 -7.05 -11.95 -0.91
C ALA A 72 -5.51 -11.90 -1.07
N TYR A 73 -4.87 -13.08 -1.06
CA TYR A 73 -3.47 -13.20 -1.45
C TYR A 73 -3.33 -12.94 -2.95
N GLY A 74 -2.34 -12.13 -3.34
CA GLY A 74 -2.19 -11.73 -4.73
C GLY A 74 -1.31 -10.49 -4.91
N VAL A 75 -1.18 -10.05 -6.17
CA VAL A 75 -0.45 -8.83 -6.53
C VAL A 75 -1.45 -7.71 -6.79
N TYR A 76 -1.17 -6.57 -6.20
CA TYR A 76 -1.98 -5.36 -6.27
C TYR A 76 -1.14 -4.19 -6.74
N ILE A 77 -1.81 -3.24 -7.37
CA ILE A 77 -1.24 -1.98 -7.84
C ILE A 77 -1.80 -0.87 -6.97
N TYR A 78 -0.95 0.07 -6.57
CA TYR A 78 -1.40 1.30 -5.93
C TYR A 78 -1.01 2.50 -6.79
N HIS A 79 -1.90 3.47 -6.84
CA HIS A 79 -1.72 4.74 -7.50
C HIS A 79 -1.90 5.86 -6.49
N VAL A 80 -0.81 6.55 -6.17
CA VAL A 80 -0.80 7.75 -5.33
C VAL A 80 -0.93 8.96 -6.24
N ASP A 81 -1.93 9.78 -5.98
CA ASP A 81 -2.16 11.05 -6.65
C ASP A 81 -2.05 12.17 -5.61
N ALA A 82 -1.11 13.09 -5.79
CA ALA A 82 -0.87 14.21 -4.90
C ALA A 82 -0.97 15.53 -5.67
N PRO A 83 -2.00 16.37 -5.40
CA PRO A 83 -2.17 17.62 -6.10
C PRO A 83 -0.96 18.54 -5.89
N GLY A 84 -0.37 19.02 -6.98
CA GLY A 84 0.78 19.93 -6.97
C GLY A 84 2.16 19.26 -6.79
N VAL A 85 2.23 17.97 -6.46
CA VAL A 85 3.50 17.21 -6.38
C VAL A 85 3.64 16.26 -7.56
N GLY A 86 2.56 15.57 -7.93
CA GLY A 86 2.52 14.61 -9.03
C GLY A 86 1.91 13.27 -8.63
N THR A 87 2.08 12.28 -9.49
CA THR A 87 1.53 10.93 -9.32
C THR A 87 2.65 9.89 -9.19
N LYS A 88 2.38 8.83 -8.44
CA LYS A 88 3.29 7.69 -8.30
C LYS A 88 2.51 6.38 -8.34
N ILE A 89 2.97 5.46 -9.17
CA ILE A 89 2.40 4.12 -9.28
C ILE A 89 3.41 3.12 -8.74
N GLY A 90 2.93 2.15 -7.97
CA GLY A 90 3.73 1.02 -7.52
C GLY A 90 2.89 -0.24 -7.38
N ARG A 91 3.53 -1.32 -6.95
CA ARG A 91 2.89 -2.62 -6.74
C ARG A 91 3.32 -3.23 -5.42
N PHE A 92 2.43 -4.02 -4.82
CA PHE A 92 2.72 -4.83 -3.64
C PHE A 92 2.11 -6.23 -3.82
N ALA A 93 2.61 -7.19 -3.05
CA ALA A 93 2.09 -8.54 -3.04
C ALA A 93 1.70 -8.94 -1.61
N ILE A 94 0.55 -9.59 -1.48
CA ILE A 94 0.11 -10.24 -0.25
C ILE A 94 0.39 -11.73 -0.40
N ILE A 95 1.31 -12.24 0.41
CA ILE A 95 1.72 -13.64 0.43
C ILE A 95 1.31 -14.30 1.75
N LYS A 96 1.15 -15.62 1.72
CA LYS A 96 0.85 -16.45 2.89
C LYS A 96 2.13 -17.02 3.48
#